data_AF-A0ABD7V2H2-F1
#
_entry.id   AF-A0ABD7V2H2-F1
#
_cell.length_a   1.000
_cell.length_b   1.000
_cell.length_c   1.000
_cell.angle_alpha   90.00
_cell.angle_beta   90.00
_cell.angle_gamma   90.00
#
_symmetry.space_group_name_H-M   'P 1'
#
loop_
_entity.id
_entity.type
_entity.pdbx_description
1 polymer ?
#
loop_
_entity_poly.entity_id
_entity_poly.type
_entity_poly.pdbx_seq_one_letter_code
_entity_poly.pdbx_strand_id
1 'polypeptide(L)'
;MLIAQPGLPTATALGTNKLAAVFGTASAAWRYMRHVRIDLRRLLPVFAAALVFSALGALVAISLPTEIFTPFVLVMLVGVGLFVALRPGFGGDLSAGPRSRLSTIAGLVIAGVVIAFYDGVMGPGTGTFLIISLTALVGTSFLESSAMAKVINTGTNLGALTVFGLQGNVLWLLGLGLAVANIAGAQIGSHMAIGRGSSFVRWVLLVVVVVMVGKLSYDLVTG
;
A
#
# COMPACT_ATOMS: atom_id res chain seq x y z
N MET A 1 4.87 -8.53 11.53
CA MET A 1 3.44 -8.48 11.14
C MET A 1 2.61 -8.83 12.36
N LEU A 2 1.72 -7.94 12.81
CA LEU A 2 0.87 -8.19 13.98
C LEU A 2 -0.19 -9.28 13.76
N ILE A 3 -0.53 -9.57 12.50
CA ILE A 3 -1.48 -10.63 12.11
C ILE A 3 -0.97 -12.03 12.53
N ALA A 4 0.33 -12.20 12.75
CA ALA A 4 0.92 -13.47 13.18
C ALA A 4 0.98 -13.64 14.71
N GLN A 5 0.44 -12.69 15.49
CA GLN A 5 0.42 -12.80 16.94
C GLN A 5 -0.78 -13.64 17.40
N PRO A 6 -0.56 -14.80 18.06
CA PRO A 6 -1.65 -15.66 18.51
C PRO A 6 -2.57 -14.92 19.48
N GLY A 7 -3.89 -14.97 19.23
CA GLY A 7 -4.93 -14.43 20.13
C GLY A 7 -5.41 -13.01 19.87
N LEU A 8 -4.83 -12.27 18.91
CA LEU A 8 -5.33 -10.96 18.49
C LEU A 8 -6.39 -11.10 17.39
N PRO A 9 -7.58 -10.47 17.52
CA PRO A 9 -8.54 -10.42 16.44
C PRO A 9 -7.92 -9.78 15.19
N THR A 10 -8.14 -10.39 14.02
CA THR A 10 -7.57 -9.94 12.74
C THR A 10 -7.94 -8.49 12.44
N ALA A 11 -9.16 -8.06 12.76
CA ALA A 11 -9.61 -6.67 12.64
C ALA A 11 -8.76 -5.71 13.49
N THR A 12 -8.42 -6.08 14.73
CA THR A 12 -7.57 -5.28 15.62
C THR A 12 -6.13 -5.19 15.12
N ALA A 13 -5.59 -6.29 14.60
CA ALA A 13 -4.26 -6.32 13.99
C ALA A 13 -4.21 -5.41 12.74
N LEU A 14 -5.23 -5.47 11.88
CA LEU A 14 -5.36 -4.60 10.71
C LEU A 14 -5.49 -3.13 11.12
N GLY A 15 -6.40 -2.78 12.03
CA GLY A 15 -6.58 -1.40 12.48
C GLY A 15 -5.32 -0.80 13.12
N THR A 16 -4.62 -1.56 13.95
CA THR A 16 -3.33 -1.14 14.54
C THR A 16 -2.26 -0.94 13.46
N ASN A 17 -2.21 -1.79 12.44
CA ASN A 17 -1.31 -1.63 11.30
C ASN A 17 -1.68 -0.41 10.45
N LYS A 18 -2.97 -0.13 10.24
CA LYS A 18 -3.45 1.07 9.54
C LYS A 18 -3.00 2.35 10.26
N LEU A 19 -3.05 2.37 11.59
CA LEU A 19 -2.54 3.49 12.39
C LEU A 19 -1.07 3.78 12.07
N ALA A 20 -0.20 2.77 12.16
CA ALA A 20 1.22 2.92 11.84
C ALA A 20 1.46 3.31 10.37
N ALA A 21 0.68 2.71 9.46
CA ALA A 21 0.79 2.94 8.02
C ALA A 21 0.39 4.36 7.61
N VAL A 22 -0.61 4.99 8.25
CA VAL A 22 -0.95 6.41 8.02
C VAL A 22 0.28 7.28 8.23
N PHE A 23 0.95 7.16 9.38
CA PHE A 23 2.12 7.97 9.68
C PHE A 23 3.29 7.69 8.75
N GLY A 24 3.57 6.41 8.46
CA GLY A 24 4.64 6.03 7.53
C GLY A 24 4.41 6.53 6.10
N THR A 25 3.19 6.36 5.57
CA THR A 25 2.84 6.79 4.21
C THR A 25 2.76 8.30 4.08
N ALA A 26 2.19 9.01 5.06
CA ALA A 26 2.15 10.47 5.11
C ALA A 26 3.56 11.07 5.17
N SER A 27 4.43 10.50 6.01
CA SER A 27 5.84 10.89 6.16
C SER A 27 6.61 10.75 4.84
N ALA A 28 6.47 9.62 4.14
CA ALA A 28 7.05 9.43 2.81
C ALA A 28 6.44 10.39 1.76
N ALA A 29 5.12 10.56 1.76
CA ALA A 29 4.42 11.45 0.84
C ALA A 29 4.91 12.88 0.98
N TRP A 30 5.04 13.39 2.21
CA TRP A 30 5.58 14.71 2.49
C TRP A 30 6.97 14.92 1.91
N ARG A 31 7.86 13.93 2.07
CA ARG A 31 9.21 14.02 1.50
C ARG A 31 9.19 14.01 -0.03
N TYR A 32 8.39 13.12 -0.63
CA TYR A 32 8.26 13.03 -2.08
C TYR A 32 7.69 14.31 -2.68
N MET A 33 6.65 14.91 -2.10
CA MET A 33 6.05 16.16 -2.60
C MET A 33 7.04 17.34 -2.63
N ARG A 34 8.11 17.30 -1.83
CA ARG A 34 9.18 18.31 -1.86
C ARG A 34 10.19 18.13 -2.99
N HIS A 35 10.27 16.94 -3.60
CA HIS A 35 11.32 16.60 -4.57
C HIS A 35 10.78 16.11 -5.93
N VAL A 36 9.51 15.68 -5.96
CA VAL A 36 8.84 15.15 -7.15
C VAL A 36 7.66 16.05 -7.46
N ARG A 37 7.56 16.54 -8.69
CA ARG A 37 6.43 17.35 -9.13
C ARG A 37 5.22 16.45 -9.33
N ILE A 38 4.15 16.72 -8.59
CA ILE A 38 2.87 16.01 -8.68
C ILE A 38 1.78 17.06 -8.85
N ASP A 39 0.85 16.84 -9.78
CA ASP A 39 -0.34 17.69 -9.90
C ASP A 39 -1.34 17.33 -8.79
N LEU A 40 -1.20 18.00 -7.64
CA LEU A 40 -2.06 17.80 -6.47
C LEU A 40 -3.54 18.08 -6.76
N ARG A 41 -3.86 18.97 -7.71
CA ARG A 41 -5.26 19.26 -8.06
C ARG A 41 -5.93 18.05 -8.71
N ARG A 42 -5.18 17.28 -9.51
CA ARG A 42 -5.67 16.02 -10.08
C ARG A 42 -5.69 14.88 -9.07
N LEU A 43 -4.77 14.89 -8.11
CA LEU A 43 -4.64 13.80 -7.15
C LEU A 43 -5.60 13.93 -5.95
N LEU A 44 -6.05 15.14 -5.61
CA LEU A 44 -6.93 15.38 -4.46
C LEU A 44 -8.29 14.66 -4.57
N PRO A 45 -9.00 14.64 -5.73
CA PRO A 45 -10.21 13.84 -5.89
C PRO A 45 -9.95 12.33 -5.73
N VAL A 46 -8.78 11.85 -6.18
CA VAL A 46 -8.38 10.44 -6.05
C VAL A 46 -8.11 10.10 -4.59
N PHE A 47 -7.46 10.99 -3.85
CA PHE A 47 -7.26 10.85 -2.41
C PHE A 47 -8.60 10.80 -1.66
N ALA A 48 -9.54 11.70 -1.99
CA ALA A 48 -10.86 11.72 -1.36
C ALA A 48 -11.65 10.44 -1.66
N ALA A 49 -11.65 9.99 -2.92
CA ALA A 49 -12.24 8.70 -3.29
C ALA A 49 -11.57 7.55 -2.53
N ALA A 50 -10.24 7.56 -2.44
CA ALA A 50 -9.48 6.52 -1.76
C ALA A 50 -9.82 6.42 -0.27
N LEU A 51 -10.03 7.55 0.40
CA LEU A 51 -10.49 7.62 1.78
C LEU A 51 -11.88 6.97 1.91
N VAL A 52 -12.83 7.34 1.05
CA VAL A 52 -14.21 6.81 1.10
C VAL A 52 -14.26 5.32 0.78
N PHE A 53 -13.66 4.89 -0.33
CA PHE A 53 -13.71 3.49 -0.75
C PHE A 53 -12.92 2.57 0.17
N SER A 54 -11.83 3.04 0.77
CA SER A 54 -11.13 2.26 1.79
C SER A 54 -11.93 2.14 3.09
N ALA A 55 -12.65 3.19 3.50
CA ALA A 55 -13.60 3.08 4.61
C ALA A 55 -14.72 2.06 4.30
N LEU A 56 -15.29 2.09 3.09
CA LEU A 56 -16.26 1.08 2.65
C LEU A 56 -15.68 -0.34 2.66
N GLY A 57 -14.44 -0.51 2.21
CA GLY A 57 -13.72 -1.80 2.28
C GLY A 57 -13.54 -2.27 3.72
N ALA A 58 -13.17 -1.37 4.63
CA ALA A 58 -13.03 -1.69 6.04
C ALA A 58 -14.37 -2.07 6.71
N LEU A 59 -15.48 -1.44 6.31
CA LEU A 59 -16.83 -1.82 6.77
C LEU A 59 -17.19 -3.24 6.32
N VAL A 60 -16.83 -3.61 5.09
CA VAL A 60 -17.01 -4.98 4.58
C VAL A 60 -16.13 -5.95 5.36
N ALA A 61 -14.88 -5.60 5.64
CA ALA A 61 -13.97 -6.45 6.42
C ALA A 61 -14.51 -6.78 7.82
N ILE A 62 -15.09 -5.80 8.51
CA ILE A 62 -15.60 -6.02 9.87
C ILE A 62 -16.93 -6.79 9.87
N SER A 63 -17.68 -6.73 8.78
CA SER A 63 -18.92 -7.50 8.61
C SER A 63 -18.68 -8.99 8.32
N LEU A 64 -17.44 -9.39 8.02
CA LEU A 64 -17.10 -10.78 7.70
C LEU A 64 -16.75 -11.57 8.98
N PRO A 65 -17.27 -12.80 9.13
CA PRO A 65 -16.87 -13.69 10.24
C PRO A 65 -15.35 -13.92 10.23
N THR A 66 -14.72 -13.79 11.40
CA THR A 66 -13.25 -13.93 11.56
C THR A 66 -12.71 -15.26 11.02
N GLU A 67 -13.51 -16.33 11.11
CA GLU A 67 -13.23 -17.69 10.63
C GLU A 67 -13.04 -17.75 9.11
N ILE A 68 -13.76 -16.91 8.36
CA ILE A 68 -13.67 -16.82 6.90
C ILE A 68 -12.64 -15.75 6.51
N PHE A 69 -12.64 -14.63 7.25
CA PHE A 69 -11.80 -13.48 6.96
C PHE A 69 -10.31 -13.80 7.11
N THR A 70 -9.91 -14.54 8.14
CA THR A 70 -8.50 -14.83 8.42
C THR A 70 -7.83 -15.68 7.34
N PRO A 71 -8.38 -16.84 6.92
CA PRO A 71 -7.85 -17.61 5.79
C PRO A 71 -7.84 -16.82 4.48
N PHE A 72 -8.89 -16.04 4.22
CA PHE A 72 -8.99 -15.25 3.00
C PHE A 72 -7.90 -14.17 2.90
N VAL A 73 -7.61 -13.47 4.01
CA VAL A 73 -6.50 -12.50 4.11
C VAL A 73 -5.16 -13.19 3.88
N LEU A 74 -4.95 -14.38 4.47
CA LEU A 74 -3.71 -15.15 4.29
C LEU A 74 -3.49 -15.58 2.84
N VAL A 75 -4.52 -16.14 2.19
CA VAL A 75 -4.48 -16.53 0.78
C VAL A 75 -4.18 -15.33 -0.11
N MET A 76 -4.81 -14.19 0.15
CA MET A 76 -4.55 -12.96 -0.59
C MET A 76 -3.10 -12.49 -0.39
N LEU A 77 -2.59 -12.50 0.84
CA LEU A 77 -1.21 -12.07 1.15
C LEU A 77 -0.19 -12.94 0.41
N VAL A 78 -0.41 -14.26 0.40
CA VAL A 78 0.40 -15.22 -0.36
C VAL A 78 0.26 -14.98 -1.86
N GLY A 79 -0.97 -14.81 -2.36
CA GLY A 79 -1.26 -14.56 -3.77
C GLY A 79 -0.64 -13.27 -4.30
N VAL A 80 -0.70 -12.18 -3.53
CA VAL A 80 -0.02 -10.92 -3.88
C VAL A 80 1.49 -11.09 -3.81
N GLY A 81 2.02 -11.75 -2.78
CA GLY A 81 3.44 -12.08 -2.68
C GLY A 81 3.95 -12.85 -3.91
N LEU A 82 3.22 -13.90 -4.31
CA LEU A 82 3.47 -14.69 -5.52
C LEU A 82 3.30 -13.87 -6.79
N PHE A 83 2.26 -13.06 -6.90
CA PHE A 83 2.04 -12.21 -8.07
C PHE A 83 3.21 -11.26 -8.29
N VAL A 84 3.66 -10.58 -7.24
CA VAL A 84 4.82 -9.69 -7.32
C VAL A 84 6.11 -10.49 -7.61
N ALA A 85 6.25 -11.69 -7.03
CA ALA A 85 7.38 -12.59 -7.27
C ALA A 85 7.50 -13.12 -8.69
N LEU A 86 6.39 -13.56 -9.27
CA LEU A 86 6.34 -14.22 -10.57
C LEU A 86 6.32 -13.23 -11.75
N ARG A 87 6.24 -11.93 -11.48
CA ARG A 87 6.23 -10.87 -12.50
C ARG A 87 7.40 -9.87 -12.31
N PRO A 88 8.67 -10.31 -12.36
CA PRO A 88 9.85 -9.45 -12.15
C PRO A 88 10.07 -8.38 -13.24
N GLY A 89 9.35 -8.47 -14.36
CA GLY A 89 9.34 -7.45 -15.44
C GLY A 89 8.24 -6.39 -15.30
N PHE A 90 7.39 -6.45 -14.27
CA PHE A 90 6.22 -5.57 -14.18
C PHE A 90 6.58 -4.17 -13.71
N GLY A 91 6.26 -3.17 -14.55
CA GLY A 91 6.50 -1.75 -14.26
C GLY A 91 7.87 -1.22 -14.67
N GLY A 92 8.53 -1.81 -15.68
CA GLY A 92 9.72 -1.21 -16.28
C GLY A 92 9.44 0.18 -16.87
N ASP A 93 10.46 1.05 -16.89
CA ASP A 93 10.41 2.40 -17.47
C ASP A 93 9.98 2.43 -18.96
N LEU A 94 9.83 1.27 -19.61
CA LEU A 94 9.24 1.10 -20.95
C LEU A 94 7.79 1.60 -21.07
N SER A 95 7.11 1.86 -19.94
CA SER A 95 5.72 2.35 -19.89
C SER A 95 5.58 3.86 -19.66
N ALA A 96 6.68 4.56 -19.34
CA ALA A 96 6.67 6.00 -19.12
C ALA A 96 6.50 6.72 -20.45
N GLY A 97 5.41 7.47 -20.60
CA GLY A 97 5.08 8.13 -21.85
C GLY A 97 3.62 8.58 -21.88
N PRO A 98 3.25 9.50 -22.79
CA PRO A 98 1.90 10.03 -22.89
C PRO A 98 0.87 8.91 -23.06
N ARG A 99 -0.10 8.84 -22.16
CA ARG A 99 -1.26 7.94 -22.29
C ARG A 99 -2.47 8.69 -22.79
N SER A 100 -3.41 7.95 -23.38
CA SER A 100 -4.71 8.52 -23.72
C SER A 100 -5.38 9.07 -22.46
N ARG A 101 -6.18 10.12 -22.62
CA ARG A 101 -6.94 10.73 -21.52
C ARG A 101 -7.82 9.68 -20.82
N LEU A 102 -8.40 8.76 -21.57
CA LEU A 102 -9.21 7.66 -21.06
C LEU A 102 -8.38 6.70 -20.18
N SER A 103 -7.20 6.27 -20.63
CA SER A 103 -6.29 5.42 -19.85
C SER A 103 -5.87 6.09 -18.54
N THR A 104 -5.56 7.38 -18.60
CA THR A 104 -5.19 8.16 -17.41
C THR A 104 -6.33 8.21 -16.40
N ILE A 105 -7.55 8.53 -16.84
CA ILE A 105 -8.73 8.55 -15.97
C ILE A 105 -8.98 7.16 -15.38
N ALA A 106 -8.93 6.11 -16.20
CA ALA A 106 -9.10 4.73 -15.73
C ALA A 106 -8.06 4.36 -14.66
N GLY A 107 -6.79 4.73 -14.85
CA GLY A 107 -5.73 4.51 -13.87
C GLY A 107 -5.98 5.20 -12.53
N LEU A 108 -6.41 6.46 -12.56
CA LEU A 108 -6.74 7.22 -11.35
C LEU A 108 -7.99 6.67 -10.65
N VAL A 109 -9.02 6.26 -11.40
CA VAL A 109 -10.24 5.63 -10.85
C VAL A 109 -9.91 4.27 -10.22
N ILE A 110 -9.14 3.42 -10.91
CA ILE A 110 -8.70 2.13 -10.37
C ILE A 110 -7.93 2.33 -9.06
N ALA A 111 -7.01 3.29 -9.02
CA ALA A 111 -6.24 3.61 -7.82
C ALA A 111 -7.12 4.13 -6.67
N GLY A 112 -8.01 5.08 -6.94
CA GLY A 112 -8.86 5.72 -5.94
C GLY A 112 -10.08 4.91 -5.49
N VAL A 113 -10.49 3.89 -6.25
CA VAL A 113 -11.71 3.12 -5.99
C VAL A 113 -11.38 1.66 -5.74
N VAL A 114 -10.91 0.94 -6.75
CA VAL A 114 -10.73 -0.52 -6.68
C VAL A 114 -9.60 -0.89 -5.72
N ILE A 115 -8.44 -0.28 -5.90
CA ILE A 115 -7.27 -0.53 -5.05
C ILE A 115 -7.50 0.03 -3.64
N ALA A 116 -8.19 1.16 -3.52
CA ALA A 116 -8.55 1.74 -2.22
C ALA A 116 -9.51 0.86 -1.42
N PHE A 117 -10.56 0.33 -2.07
CA PHE A 117 -11.47 -0.63 -1.46
C PHE A 117 -10.73 -1.89 -1.03
N TYR A 118 -9.92 -2.47 -1.92
CA TYR A 118 -9.04 -3.59 -1.60
C TYR A 118 -8.13 -3.31 -0.39
N ASP A 119 -7.53 -2.12 -0.34
CA ASP A 119 -6.68 -1.71 0.77
C ASP A 119 -7.45 -1.62 2.09
N GLY A 120 -8.70 -1.17 2.03
CA GLY A 120 -9.61 -1.11 3.17
C GLY A 120 -9.98 -2.48 3.71
N VAL A 121 -10.25 -3.44 2.82
CA VAL A 121 -10.62 -4.80 3.21
C VAL A 121 -9.44 -5.51 3.86
N MET A 122 -8.23 -5.39 3.30
CA MET A 122 -7.06 -6.14 3.78
C MET A 122 -5.77 -5.33 3.81
N GLY A 123 -5.38 -4.73 2.68
CA GLY A 123 -4.17 -3.90 2.59
C GLY A 123 -2.80 -4.50 2.24
N PRO A 124 -2.57 -5.83 2.08
CA PRO A 124 -1.27 -6.30 1.62
C PRO A 124 -0.92 -5.83 0.19
N GLY A 125 0.31 -5.35 -0.03
CA GLY A 125 0.79 -5.02 -1.39
C GLY A 125 0.12 -3.83 -2.10
N THR A 126 -0.78 -3.10 -1.43
CA THR A 126 -1.45 -1.90 -1.98
C THR A 126 -0.48 -0.91 -2.60
N GLY A 127 0.65 -0.63 -1.94
CA GLY A 127 1.65 0.28 -2.47
C GLY A 127 2.18 -0.14 -3.83
N THR A 128 2.42 -1.43 -4.04
CA THR A 128 2.87 -2.00 -5.31
C THR A 128 1.79 -1.91 -6.37
N PHE A 129 0.54 -2.24 -6.03
CA PHE A 129 -0.58 -2.12 -6.96
C PHE A 129 -0.82 -0.68 -7.41
N LEU A 130 -0.78 0.28 -6.48
CA LEU A 130 -0.89 1.70 -6.81
C LEU A 130 0.23 2.13 -7.77
N ILE A 131 1.48 1.81 -7.45
CA ILE A 131 2.62 2.17 -8.31
C ILE A 131 2.43 1.59 -9.71
N ILE A 132 2.11 0.29 -9.82
CA ILE A 132 1.93 -0.39 -11.10
C ILE A 132 0.78 0.22 -11.89
N SER A 133 -0.40 0.39 -11.28
CA SER A 133 -1.56 0.95 -11.98
C SER A 133 -1.30 2.38 -12.46
N LEU A 134 -0.61 3.20 -11.66
CA LEU A 134 -0.27 4.56 -12.04
C LEU A 134 0.78 4.59 -13.15
N THR A 135 1.84 3.79 -13.06
CA THR A 135 2.86 3.71 -14.12
C THR A 135 2.25 3.16 -15.41
N ALA A 136 1.44 2.11 -15.32
CA ALA A 136 0.90 1.39 -16.47
C ALA A 136 -0.29 2.06 -17.14
N LEU A 137 -1.08 2.90 -16.44
CA LEU A 137 -2.30 3.50 -17.00
C LEU A 137 -2.23 5.02 -17.10
N VAL A 138 -1.51 5.69 -16.18
CA VAL A 138 -1.27 7.14 -16.22
C VAL A 138 -0.01 7.48 -17.03
N GLY A 139 0.95 6.55 -17.13
CA GLY A 139 2.19 6.74 -17.89
C GLY A 139 3.23 7.59 -17.18
N THR A 140 3.09 7.75 -15.86
CA THR A 140 4.04 8.46 -15.02
C THR A 140 5.29 7.62 -14.79
N SER A 141 6.42 8.28 -14.50
CA SER A 141 7.66 7.56 -14.15
C SER A 141 7.47 6.73 -12.88
N PHE A 142 8.31 5.73 -12.66
CA PHE A 142 8.22 4.90 -11.46
C PHE A 142 8.36 5.72 -10.15
N LEU A 143 9.25 6.71 -10.16
CA LEU A 143 9.44 7.63 -9.04
C LEU A 143 8.18 8.49 -8.78
N GLU A 144 7.56 9.01 -9.84
CA GLU A 144 6.33 9.80 -9.76
C GLU A 144 5.13 8.94 -9.31
N SER A 145 4.99 7.73 -9.87
CA SER A 145 4.02 6.74 -9.41
C SER A 145 4.23 6.37 -7.94
N SER A 146 5.47 6.23 -7.47
CA SER A 146 5.78 6.00 -6.05
C SER A 146 5.30 7.16 -5.19
N ALA A 147 5.54 8.39 -5.62
CA ALA A 147 5.11 9.59 -4.92
C ALA A 147 3.57 9.68 -4.84
N MET A 148 2.88 9.53 -5.98
CA MET A 148 1.42 9.50 -6.06
C MET A 148 0.82 8.37 -5.21
N ALA A 149 1.40 7.17 -5.28
CA ALA A 149 0.98 6.02 -4.50
C ALA A 149 1.07 6.28 -3.00
N LYS A 150 2.11 6.97 -2.51
CA LYS A 150 2.21 7.31 -1.07
C LYS A 150 1.12 8.28 -0.63
N VAL A 151 0.76 9.26 -1.46
CA VAL A 151 -0.35 10.17 -1.18
C VAL A 151 -1.67 9.40 -1.12
N ILE A 152 -1.99 8.62 -2.17
CA ILE A 152 -3.24 7.84 -2.22
C ILE A 152 -3.32 6.84 -1.06
N ASN A 153 -2.23 6.14 -0.77
CA ASN A 153 -2.14 5.16 0.31
C ASN A 153 -2.28 5.81 1.70
N THR A 154 -1.89 7.07 1.86
CA THR A 154 -2.19 7.82 3.08
C THR A 154 -3.71 7.96 3.24
N GLY A 155 -4.43 8.27 2.15
CA GLY A 155 -5.89 8.39 2.15
C GLY A 155 -6.59 7.06 2.43
N THR A 156 -6.14 5.97 1.81
CA THR A 156 -6.71 4.64 2.07
C THR A 156 -6.51 4.22 3.53
N ASN A 157 -5.29 4.37 4.07
CA ASN A 157 -5.03 4.03 5.47
C ASN A 157 -5.85 4.90 6.44
N LEU A 158 -6.05 6.19 6.14
CA LEU A 158 -6.92 7.06 6.94
C LEU A 158 -8.38 6.60 6.91
N GLY A 159 -8.90 6.26 5.73
CA GLY A 159 -10.26 5.76 5.57
C GLY A 159 -10.50 4.48 6.38
N ALA A 160 -9.62 3.49 6.21
CA ALA A 160 -9.69 2.23 6.96
C ALA A 160 -9.50 2.46 8.47
N LEU A 161 -8.52 3.27 8.88
CA LEU A 161 -8.25 3.58 10.29
C LEU A 161 -9.45 4.25 10.96
N THR A 162 -10.16 5.13 10.24
CA THR A 162 -11.37 5.79 10.78
C THR A 162 -12.42 4.73 11.15
N VAL A 163 -12.67 3.77 10.26
CA VAL A 163 -13.64 2.71 10.51
C VAL A 163 -13.19 1.77 11.62
N PHE A 164 -11.96 1.25 11.56
CA PHE A 164 -11.42 0.37 12.61
C PHE A 164 -11.35 1.07 13.98
N GLY A 165 -10.99 2.36 14.00
CA GLY A 165 -10.92 3.18 15.19
C GLY A 165 -12.29 3.40 15.83
N LEU A 166 -13.32 3.71 15.04
CA LEU A 166 -14.69 3.85 15.52
C LEU A 166 -15.26 2.53 16.09
N GLN A 167 -14.80 1.39 15.57
CA GLN A 167 -15.18 0.07 16.07
C GLN A 167 -14.32 -0.42 17.25
N GLY A 168 -13.39 0.39 17.76
CA GLY A 168 -12.52 0.00 18.87
C GLY A 168 -11.43 -1.02 18.49
N ASN A 169 -11.23 -1.29 17.20
CA ASN A 169 -10.27 -2.28 16.68
C ASN A 169 -8.86 -1.68 16.47
N VAL A 170 -8.39 -0.84 17.40
CA VAL A 170 -7.08 -0.19 17.31
C VAL A 170 -6.38 -0.19 18.66
N LEU A 171 -5.20 -0.81 18.72
CA LEU A 171 -4.31 -0.69 19.87
C LEU A 171 -3.47 0.58 19.73
N TRP A 172 -3.98 1.70 20.23
CA TRP A 172 -3.38 3.02 20.03
C TRP A 172 -1.92 3.10 20.47
N LEU A 173 -1.58 2.61 21.67
CA LEU A 173 -0.20 2.68 22.18
C LEU A 173 0.77 1.86 21.32
N LEU A 174 0.38 0.64 20.97
CA LEU A 174 1.18 -0.24 20.11
C LEU A 174 1.32 0.35 18.70
N GLY A 175 0.23 0.84 18.12
CA GLY A 175 0.23 1.41 16.79
C GLY A 175 1.02 2.71 16.71
N LEU A 176 1.03 3.54 17.76
CA LEU A 176 1.91 4.72 17.85
C LEU A 176 3.38 4.32 17.99
N GLY A 177 3.70 3.29 18.78
CA GLY A 177 5.06 2.73 18.83
C GLY A 177 5.54 2.25 17.46
N LEU A 178 4.68 1.54 16.74
CA LEU A 178 4.95 1.10 15.36
C LEU A 178 5.01 2.27 14.37
N ALA A 179 4.28 3.35 14.60
CA ALA A 179 4.31 4.55 13.77
C ALA A 179 5.70 5.19 13.77
N VAL A 180 6.39 5.24 14.92
CA VAL A 180 7.76 5.80 15.00
C VAL A 180 8.73 5.02 14.09
N ALA A 181 8.71 3.69 14.19
CA ALA A 181 9.53 2.83 13.33
C ALA A 181 9.15 2.98 11.84
N ASN A 182 7.86 3.07 11.54
CA ASN A 182 7.36 3.29 10.18
C ASN A 182 7.79 4.64 9.61
N ILE A 183 7.75 5.72 10.41
CA ILE A 183 8.22 7.04 10.00
C ILE A 183 9.71 6.99 9.68
N ALA A 184 10.53 6.39 10.54
CA ALA A 184 11.98 6.29 10.33
C ALA A 184 12.29 5.51 9.03
N GLY A 185 11.69 4.33 8.86
CA GLY A 185 11.85 3.53 7.64
C GLY A 185 11.33 4.25 6.39
N ALA A 186 10.20 4.95 6.48
CA ALA A 186 9.64 5.72 5.40
C ALA A 186 10.54 6.90 4.98
N GLN A 187 11.14 7.60 5.94
CA GLN A 187 12.07 8.69 5.66
C GLN A 187 13.34 8.16 4.99
N ILE A 188 13.95 7.11 5.52
CA ILE A 188 15.15 6.51 4.93
C ILE A 188 14.85 5.98 3.52
N GLY A 189 13.76 5.22 3.36
CA GLY A 189 13.35 4.67 2.07
C GLY A 189 13.08 5.74 1.01
N SER A 190 12.31 6.77 1.36
CA SER A 190 12.03 7.89 0.44
C SER A 190 13.28 8.71 0.13
N HIS A 191 14.23 8.86 1.06
CA HIS A 191 15.52 9.51 0.79
C HIS A 191 16.25 8.82 -0.36
N MET A 192 16.41 7.51 -0.24
CA MET A 192 17.19 6.72 -1.17
C MET A 192 16.50 6.65 -2.53
N ALA A 193 15.16 6.54 -2.55
CA ALA A 193 14.36 6.57 -3.76
C ALA A 193 14.52 7.87 -4.55
N ILE A 194 14.47 9.02 -3.86
CA ILE A 194 14.66 10.34 -4.48
C ILE A 194 16.09 10.49 -4.99
N GLY A 195 17.10 10.11 -4.18
CA GLY A 195 18.51 10.29 -4.52
C GLY A 195 19.04 9.39 -5.63
N ARG A 196 18.42 8.22 -5.85
CA ARG A 196 18.89 7.22 -6.84
C ARG A 196 17.92 6.96 -7.99
N GLY A 197 16.74 7.60 -8.00
CA GLY A 197 15.80 7.59 -9.11
C GLY A 197 15.08 6.25 -9.36
N SER A 198 14.34 6.17 -10.47
CA SER A 198 13.43 5.06 -10.82
C SER A 198 14.09 3.69 -10.78
N SER A 199 15.32 3.57 -11.31
CA SER A 199 16.04 2.29 -11.37
C SER A 199 16.34 1.72 -9.99
N PHE A 200 16.65 2.57 -9.01
CA PHE A 200 16.89 2.12 -7.63
C PHE A 200 15.61 1.66 -6.96
N VAL A 201 14.51 2.40 -7.08
CA VAL A 201 13.22 2.00 -6.49
C VAL A 201 12.79 0.64 -7.04
N ARG A 202 12.99 0.42 -8.35
CA ARG A 202 12.75 -0.88 -8.98
C ARG A 202 13.64 -1.98 -8.39
N TRP A 203 14.94 -1.75 -8.29
CA TRP A 203 15.88 -2.73 -7.72
C TRP A 203 15.52 -3.12 -6.29
N VAL A 204 15.15 -2.15 -5.45
CA VAL A 204 14.72 -2.42 -4.06
C VAL A 204 13.48 -3.29 -4.03
N LEU A 205 12.47 -3.01 -4.87
CA LEU A 205 11.28 -3.86 -4.96
C LEU A 205 11.64 -5.30 -5.36
N LEU A 206 12.54 -5.49 -6.34
CA LEU A 206 13.00 -6.81 -6.76
C LEU A 206 13.73 -7.55 -5.62
N VAL A 207 14.60 -6.86 -4.88
CA VAL A 207 15.30 -7.47 -3.72
C VAL A 207 14.31 -7.89 -2.64
N VAL A 208 13.36 -7.03 -2.28
CA VAL A 208 12.33 -7.34 -1.27
C VAL A 208 11.55 -8.58 -1.67
N VAL A 209 11.23 -8.70 -2.94
CA VAL A 209 10.53 -9.85 -3.50
C VAL A 209 11.37 -11.13 -3.40
N VAL A 210 12.63 -11.10 -3.84
CA VAL A 210 13.53 -12.25 -3.75
C VAL A 210 13.70 -12.71 -2.29
N VAL A 211 13.86 -11.76 -1.37
CA VAL A 211 13.97 -12.06 0.06
C VAL A 211 12.66 -12.66 0.59
N MET A 212 11.50 -12.11 0.22
CA MET A 212 10.20 -12.66 0.64
C MET A 212 9.97 -14.07 0.13
N VAL A 213 10.31 -14.34 -1.14
CA VAL A 213 10.23 -15.69 -1.72
C VAL A 213 11.17 -16.64 -0.99
N GLY A 214 12.44 -16.26 -0.80
CA GLY A 214 13.42 -17.09 -0.09
C GLY A 214 12.97 -17.39 1.34
N LYS A 215 12.42 -16.41 2.05
CA LYS A 215 11.89 -16.57 3.41
C LYS A 215 10.67 -17.48 3.44
N LEU A 216 9.72 -17.31 2.52
CA LEU A 216 8.54 -18.19 2.41
C LEU A 216 8.94 -19.62 2.04
N SER A 217 9.91 -19.81 1.14
CA SER A 217 10.44 -21.12 0.79
C SER A 217 11.15 -21.78 1.97
N TYR A 218 11.92 -21.02 2.74
CA TYR A 218 12.57 -21.51 3.96
C TYR A 218 11.54 -21.93 5.01
N ASP A 219 10.58 -21.06 5.35
CA ASP A 219 9.51 -21.35 6.30
C ASP A 219 8.72 -22.61 5.88
N LEU A 220 8.44 -22.79 4.59
CA LEU A 220 7.75 -23.98 4.06
C LEU A 220 8.56 -25.27 4.25
N VAL A 221 9.89 -25.19 4.25
CA VAL A 221 10.80 -26.33 4.42
C VAL A 221 11.09 -26.61 5.89
N THR A 222 11.08 -25.59 6.75
CA THR A 222 11.47 -25.73 8.17
C THR A 222 10.32 -25.78 9.16
N GLY A 223 9.08 -25.45 8.77
CA GLY A 223 7.89 -25.49 9.62
C GLY A 223 7.58 -24.17 10.31
#